data_AF-A0A3S4FGA7-F1
#
_entry.id   AF-A0A3S4FGA7-F1
#
_cell.length_a   1.000
_cell.length_b   1.000
_cell.length_c   1.000
_cell.angle_alpha   90.00
_cell.angle_beta   90.00
_cell.angle_gamma   90.00
#
_symmetry.space_group_name_H-M   'P 1'
#
loop_
_entity.id
_entity.type
_entity.pdbx_description
1 polymer ?
#
loop_
_entity_poly.entity_id
_entity_poly.type
_entity_poly.pdbx_seq_one_letter_code
_entity_poly.pdbx_strand_id
1 'polypeptide(L)'
;MPPQPSFLPMNKFFLRCAIYWCLLPISWAQAGVVIGGTRFIYHAGAPALSVPVSNHSEASWLIDTHILPGGRWPGTKNEGNITPFVVTPPLFMLSARQENSMRVVYTGAPLPADRESLFTLSIAAIPSGKPEANRVQMAFRSALKLLYRPEGLAGNPQQAYRHLIWSLNPRWRDGTQSDTLLRYALFITR
;
A
#
# COMPACT_ATOMS: atom_id res chain seq x y z
N MET A 1 -14.20 -68.96 -0.81
CA MET A 1 -12.85 -68.38 -0.89
C MET A 1 -12.96 -67.12 -1.76
N PRO A 2 -12.85 -65.90 -1.20
CA PRO A 2 -13.09 -64.69 -1.99
C PRO A 2 -11.91 -64.40 -2.95
N PRO A 3 -12.18 -63.86 -4.15
CA PRO A 3 -11.14 -63.50 -5.11
C PRO A 3 -10.32 -62.31 -4.59
N GLN A 4 -9.00 -62.41 -4.69
CA GLN A 4 -8.07 -61.35 -4.29
C GLN A 4 -8.21 -60.15 -5.25
N PRO A 5 -8.23 -58.90 -4.75
CA PRO A 5 -8.29 -57.72 -5.62
C PRO A 5 -7.00 -57.60 -6.43
N SER A 6 -7.13 -57.60 -7.76
CA SER A 6 -6.01 -57.37 -8.67
C SER A 6 -5.62 -55.88 -8.63
N PHE A 7 -4.41 -55.59 -8.16
CA PHE A 7 -3.85 -54.26 -8.23
C PHE A 7 -3.54 -53.93 -9.70
N LEU A 8 -4.29 -53.00 -10.28
CA LEU A 8 -4.02 -52.47 -11.62
C LEU A 8 -2.60 -51.86 -11.65
N PRO A 9 -1.81 -52.08 -12.73
CA PRO A 9 -0.45 -51.56 -12.80
C PRO A 9 -0.46 -50.03 -12.84
N MET A 10 -0.01 -49.42 -11.75
CA MET A 10 0.12 -47.97 -11.60
C MET A 10 0.93 -47.40 -12.77
N ASN A 11 0.33 -46.52 -13.57
CA ASN A 11 0.99 -45.92 -14.73
C ASN A 11 2.17 -45.05 -14.24
N LYS A 12 3.39 -45.55 -14.45
CA LYS A 12 4.65 -44.95 -13.98
C LYS A 12 4.84 -43.50 -14.44
N PHE A 13 4.14 -43.08 -15.50
CA PHE A 13 4.09 -41.70 -15.97
C PHE A 13 3.42 -40.75 -14.95
N PHE A 14 2.25 -41.12 -14.42
CA PHE A 14 1.56 -40.33 -13.40
C PHE A 14 2.36 -40.25 -12.10
N LEU A 15 3.04 -41.35 -11.73
CA LEU A 15 3.92 -41.37 -10.55
C LEU A 15 5.12 -40.42 -10.73
N ARG A 16 5.73 -40.38 -11.92
CA ARG A 16 6.82 -39.45 -12.26
C ARG A 16 6.36 -37.99 -12.21
N CYS A 17 5.18 -37.67 -12.75
CA CYS A 17 4.63 -36.31 -12.70
C CYS A 17 4.31 -35.87 -11.26
N ALA A 18 3.78 -36.76 -10.42
CA ALA A 18 3.51 -36.46 -9.01
C ALA A 18 4.80 -36.20 -8.22
N ILE A 19 5.88 -36.95 -8.49
CA ILE A 19 7.20 -36.72 -7.89
C ILE A 19 7.78 -35.38 -8.36
N TYR A 20 7.67 -35.04 -9.65
CA TYR A 20 8.13 -33.75 -10.17
C TYR A 20 7.36 -32.55 -9.59
N TRP A 21 6.06 -32.69 -9.34
CA TRP A 21 5.24 -31.65 -8.70
C TRP A 21 5.61 -31.44 -7.23
N CYS A 22 6.02 -32.52 -6.53
CA CYS A 22 6.44 -32.47 -5.13
C CYS A 22 7.84 -31.85 -4.94
N LEU A 23 8.68 -31.86 -5.98
CA LEU A 23 10.05 -31.33 -5.97
C LEU A 23 10.15 -29.83 -6.30
N LEU A 24 9.04 -29.15 -6.57
CA LEU A 24 9.06 -27.69 -6.77
C LEU A 24 9.37 -26.99 -5.44
N PRO A 25 10.50 -26.27 -5.32
CA PRO A 25 10.83 -25.57 -4.09
C PRO A 25 9.81 -24.46 -3.82
N ILE A 26 9.12 -24.57 -2.68
CA ILE A 26 8.24 -23.50 -2.20
C ILE A 26 9.14 -22.45 -1.54
N SER A 27 9.48 -21.41 -2.28
CA SER A 27 10.24 -20.29 -1.73
C SER A 27 9.39 -19.54 -0.70
N TRP A 28 9.76 -19.64 0.58
CA TRP A 28 9.17 -18.81 1.62
C TRP A 28 9.72 -17.39 1.53
N ALA A 29 8.93 -16.48 0.97
CA ALA A 29 9.22 -15.06 1.04
C ALA A 29 9.07 -14.59 2.50
N GLN A 30 10.18 -14.26 3.14
CA GLN A 30 10.19 -13.64 4.46
C GLN A 30 10.14 -12.12 4.27
N ALA A 31 9.00 -11.51 4.58
CA ALA A 31 8.90 -10.06 4.67
C ALA A 31 9.46 -9.59 6.03
N GLY A 32 10.25 -8.51 6.04
CA GLY A 32 10.73 -7.89 7.27
C GLY A 32 9.60 -7.14 7.98
N VAL A 33 9.30 -5.95 7.48
CA VAL A 33 8.25 -5.08 8.01
C VAL A 33 7.04 -5.09 7.08
N VAL A 34 5.85 -5.31 7.64
CA VAL A 34 4.57 -5.33 6.94
C VAL A 34 3.67 -4.23 7.51
N ILE A 35 3.07 -3.45 6.61
CA ILE A 35 2.13 -2.39 6.96
C ILE A 35 0.73 -2.90 6.61
N GLY A 36 -0.21 -2.83 7.56
CA GLY A 36 -1.56 -3.37 7.36
C GLY A 36 -2.46 -2.46 6.52
N GLY A 37 -2.10 -2.30 5.25
CA GLY A 37 -2.87 -1.54 4.26
C GLY A 37 -1.98 -0.94 3.17
N THR A 38 -2.59 -0.67 2.00
CA THR A 38 -1.94 0.03 0.88
C THR A 38 -2.45 1.46 0.70
N ARG A 39 -3.52 1.81 1.42
CA ARG A 39 -4.13 3.14 1.53
C ARG A 39 -4.93 3.22 2.82
N PHE A 40 -5.06 4.42 3.36
CA PHE A 40 -5.76 4.68 4.60
C PHE A 40 -6.78 5.79 4.42
N ILE A 41 -7.96 5.64 5.02
CA ILE A 41 -9.05 6.61 4.94
C ILE A 41 -9.30 7.14 6.36
N TYR A 42 -9.07 8.44 6.55
CA TYR A 42 -9.43 9.17 7.75
C TYR A 42 -10.85 9.73 7.58
N HIS A 43 -11.78 9.29 8.41
CA HIS A 43 -13.13 9.85 8.44
C HIS A 43 -13.17 11.10 9.32
N ALA A 44 -13.79 12.19 8.84
CA ALA A 44 -13.80 13.48 9.54
C ALA A 44 -14.31 13.41 11.00
N GLY A 45 -15.36 12.61 11.27
CA GLY A 45 -15.88 12.40 12.63
C GLY A 45 -15.08 11.44 13.50
N ALA A 46 -14.03 10.79 12.98
CA ALA A 46 -13.20 9.89 13.75
C ALA A 46 -12.15 10.66 14.56
N PRO A 47 -11.91 10.30 15.84
CA PRO A 47 -10.91 10.98 16.67
C PRO A 47 -9.47 10.65 16.23
N ALA A 48 -9.27 9.49 15.63
CA ALA A 48 -7.99 9.05 15.10
C ALA A 48 -8.16 7.89 14.12
N LEU A 49 -7.13 7.65 13.31
CA LEU A 49 -6.98 6.49 12.44
C LEU A 49 -5.80 5.64 12.93
N SER A 50 -6.03 4.35 13.14
CA SER A 50 -4.99 3.40 13.54
C SER A 50 -4.39 2.71 12.32
N VAL A 51 -3.06 2.68 12.23
CA VAL A 51 -2.30 2.03 11.17
C VAL A 51 -1.41 0.95 11.77
N PRO A 52 -1.74 -0.34 11.60
CA PRO A 52 -0.95 -1.43 12.16
C PRO A 52 0.32 -1.66 11.33
N VAL A 53 1.39 -2.03 12.02
CA VAL A 53 2.68 -2.41 11.44
C VAL A 53 3.28 -3.57 12.24
N SER A 54 3.70 -4.60 11.53
CA SER A 54 4.26 -5.81 12.12
C SER A 54 5.64 -6.11 11.55
N ASN A 55 6.49 -6.71 12.37
CA ASN A 55 7.80 -7.20 11.97
C ASN A 55 7.80 -8.73 12.02
N HIS A 56 7.90 -9.34 10.85
CA HIS A 56 7.92 -10.79 10.67
C HIS A 56 9.36 -11.33 10.58
N SER A 57 10.38 -10.49 10.77
CA SER A 57 11.78 -10.91 10.82
C SER A 57 12.29 -11.11 12.26
N GLU A 58 13.45 -11.76 12.36
CA GLU A 58 14.20 -11.93 13.60
C GLU A 58 15.06 -10.70 13.95
N ALA A 59 15.17 -9.72 13.04
CA ALA A 59 15.92 -8.49 13.26
C ALA A 59 14.98 -7.37 13.71
N SER A 60 15.48 -6.44 14.53
CA SER A 60 14.73 -5.22 14.87
C SER A 60 14.85 -4.17 13.78
N TRP A 61 13.82 -3.35 13.63
CA TRP A 61 13.78 -2.25 12.65
C TRP A 61 13.46 -0.93 13.33
N LEU A 62 14.09 0.15 12.88
CA LEU A 62 13.69 1.50 13.23
C LEU A 62 12.63 1.97 12.24
N ILE A 63 11.48 2.39 12.76
CA ILE A 63 10.33 2.83 11.98
C ILE A 63 10.22 4.34 12.10
N ASP A 64 10.33 5.04 10.97
CA ASP A 64 10.23 6.50 10.83
C ASP A 64 8.96 6.86 10.06
N THR A 65 8.17 7.79 10.57
CA THR A 65 6.82 8.09 10.06
C THR A 65 6.59 9.58 9.90
N HIS A 66 6.08 9.96 8.73
CA HIS A 66 5.79 11.34 8.39
C HIS A 66 4.53 11.46 7.53
N ILE A 67 3.79 12.55 7.69
CA ILE A 67 2.75 12.94 6.73
C ILE A 67 3.30 14.01 5.80
N LEU A 68 3.17 13.76 4.50
CA LEU A 68 3.59 14.68 3.44
C LEU A 68 2.35 15.11 2.62
N PRO A 69 2.44 16.25 1.90
CA PRO A 69 1.39 16.66 0.96
C PRO A 69 1.08 15.57 -0.10
N GLY A 70 -0.10 15.69 -0.72
CA GLY A 70 -0.56 14.77 -1.77
C GLY A 70 0.20 14.86 -3.11
N GLY A 71 1.04 15.89 -3.30
CA GLY A 71 1.69 16.23 -4.57
C GLY A 71 2.54 15.14 -5.24
N ARG A 72 2.93 14.09 -4.50
CA ARG A 72 3.61 12.91 -5.06
C ARG A 72 2.70 12.11 -6.00
N TRP A 73 1.39 12.15 -5.78
CA TRP A 73 0.46 11.32 -6.54
C TRP A 73 0.00 12.05 -7.81
N PRO A 74 -0.07 11.35 -8.96
CA PRO A 74 -0.60 11.92 -10.19
C PRO A 74 -1.97 12.57 -9.96
N GLY A 75 -2.29 13.66 -10.66
CA GLY A 75 -3.64 14.26 -10.64
C GLY A 75 -3.96 15.11 -9.43
N THR A 76 -3.04 15.21 -8.47
CA THR A 76 -3.13 16.22 -7.42
C THR A 76 -2.64 17.56 -7.91
N LYS A 77 -3.33 18.63 -7.51
CA LYS A 77 -2.77 19.97 -7.54
C LYS A 77 -1.88 20.11 -6.31
N ASN A 78 -0.76 20.80 -6.45
CA ASN A 78 0.15 21.06 -5.34
C ASN A 78 -0.47 22.15 -4.45
N GLU A 79 -1.48 21.77 -3.66
CA GLU A 79 -2.26 22.66 -2.79
C GLU A 79 -1.49 22.88 -1.48
N GLY A 80 -0.35 23.59 -1.58
CA GLY A 80 0.44 24.02 -0.44
C GLY A 80 1.16 22.91 0.34
N ASN A 81 2.02 23.34 1.28
CA ASN A 81 2.82 22.46 2.14
C ASN A 81 2.10 22.10 3.47
N ILE A 82 0.83 22.49 3.63
CA ILE A 82 0.12 22.31 4.90
C ILE A 82 -0.42 20.88 4.97
N THR A 83 0.08 20.10 5.93
CA THR A 83 -0.39 18.75 6.25
C THR A 83 -1.10 18.77 7.61
N PRO A 84 -2.44 18.82 7.65
CA PRO A 84 -3.18 18.96 8.91
C PRO A 84 -3.32 17.62 9.65
N PHE A 85 -2.25 16.83 9.67
CA PHE A 85 -2.23 15.52 10.30
C PHE A 85 -0.92 15.31 11.04
N VAL A 86 -1.02 14.66 12.19
CA VAL A 86 0.11 14.17 12.96
C VAL A 86 0.03 12.66 13.05
N VAL A 87 1.17 11.99 12.87
CA VAL A 87 1.32 10.55 13.09
C VAL A 87 2.16 10.32 14.35
N THR A 88 1.72 9.42 15.22
CA THR A 88 2.38 9.11 16.50
C THR A 88 2.47 7.60 16.71
N PRO A 89 3.63 7.07 17.15
CA PRO A 89 4.89 7.78 17.34
C PRO A 89 5.57 8.13 16.01
N PRO A 90 6.28 9.27 15.91
CA PRO A 90 6.98 9.68 14.68
C PRO A 90 8.19 8.78 14.39
N LEU A 91 8.84 8.25 15.43
CA LEU A 91 10.00 7.37 15.33
C LEU A 91 9.94 6.35 16.47
N PHE A 92 10.09 5.06 16.16
CA PHE A 92 10.12 4.01 17.18
C PHE A 92 10.85 2.75 16.70
N MET A 93 11.34 1.96 17.64
CA MET A 93 11.92 0.65 17.35
C MET A 93 10.81 -0.41 17.33
N LEU A 94 10.79 -1.22 16.28
CA LEU A 94 9.92 -2.37 16.11
C LEU A 94 10.76 -3.65 16.25
N SER A 95 10.66 -4.29 17.40
CA SER A 95 11.48 -5.46 17.74
C SER A 95 11.13 -6.68 16.88
N ALA A 96 12.00 -7.69 16.89
CA ALA A 96 11.77 -8.96 16.25
C ALA A 96 10.41 -9.55 16.63
N ARG A 97 9.67 -10.06 15.63
CA ARG A 97 8.36 -10.71 15.80
C ARG A 97 7.29 -9.87 16.51
N GLN A 98 7.45 -8.55 16.62
CA GLN A 98 6.49 -7.66 17.27
C GLN A 98 5.55 -6.98 16.29
N GLU A 99 4.38 -6.60 16.81
CA GLU A 99 3.40 -5.75 16.16
C GLU A 99 3.21 -4.47 16.98
N ASN A 100 3.01 -3.36 16.29
CA ASN A 100 2.67 -2.08 16.89
C ASN A 100 1.63 -1.35 16.02
N SER A 101 1.07 -0.26 16.52
CA SER A 101 0.17 0.60 15.75
C SER A 101 0.60 2.06 15.83
N MET A 102 0.53 2.73 14.68
CA MET A 102 0.72 4.17 14.56
C MET A 102 -0.65 4.83 14.54
N ARG A 103 -0.79 5.94 15.27
CA ARG A 103 -2.01 6.72 15.34
C ARG A 103 -1.87 7.98 14.50
N VAL A 104 -2.76 8.16 13.54
CA VAL A 104 -2.89 9.39 12.75
C VAL A 104 -4.05 10.21 13.33
N VAL A 105 -3.81 11.50 13.56
CA VAL A 105 -4.79 12.46 14.13
C VAL A 105 -4.85 13.70 13.27
N TYR A 106 -6.06 14.15 12.96
CA TYR A 106 -6.30 15.41 12.26
C TYR A 106 -6.14 16.61 13.21
N THR A 107 -5.44 17.66 12.77
CA THR A 107 -5.12 18.83 13.62
C THR A 107 -6.15 19.96 13.53
N GLY A 108 -7.21 19.78 12.73
CA GLY A 108 -8.33 20.73 12.66
C GLY A 108 -8.19 21.85 11.63
N ALA A 109 -7.06 21.95 10.91
CA ALA A 109 -6.92 22.99 9.89
C ALA A 109 -7.85 22.69 8.69
N PRO A 110 -8.60 23.69 8.18
CA PRO A 110 -9.75 23.48 7.30
C PRO A 110 -9.40 22.69 6.03
N LEU A 111 -10.25 21.72 5.71
CA LEU A 111 -10.20 20.90 4.50
C LEU A 111 -11.53 21.02 3.72
N PRO A 112 -11.51 20.82 2.39
CA PRO A 112 -12.73 20.76 1.58
C PRO A 112 -13.79 19.81 2.17
N ALA A 113 -15.03 20.31 2.25
CA ALA A 113 -16.18 19.53 2.74
C ALA A 113 -16.95 18.83 1.60
N ASP A 114 -16.72 19.24 0.36
CA ASP A 114 -17.44 18.77 -0.84
C ASP A 114 -16.75 17.62 -1.56
N ARG A 115 -15.51 17.27 -1.18
CA ARG A 115 -14.65 16.27 -1.82
C ARG A 115 -13.64 15.68 -0.87
N GLU A 116 -13.12 14.50 -1.20
CA GLU A 116 -11.98 13.92 -0.47
C GLU A 116 -10.68 14.71 -0.68
N SER A 117 -9.83 14.75 0.35
CA SER A 117 -8.49 15.36 0.29
C SER A 117 -7.41 14.28 0.37
N LEU A 118 -6.34 14.41 -0.42
CA LEU A 118 -5.26 13.42 -0.48
C LEU A 118 -3.96 13.93 0.15
N PHE A 119 -3.40 13.08 1.01
CA PHE A 119 -2.08 13.21 1.62
C PHE A 119 -1.26 11.93 1.43
N THR A 120 0.00 11.97 1.84
CA THR A 120 0.90 10.82 1.81
C THR A 120 1.34 10.45 3.21
N LEU A 121 1.04 9.23 3.66
CA LEU A 121 1.66 8.62 4.82
C LEU A 121 2.96 7.94 4.38
N SER A 122 4.09 8.52 4.77
CA SER A 122 5.42 8.00 4.51
C SER A 122 5.90 7.19 5.71
N ILE A 123 6.25 5.93 5.49
CA ILE A 123 6.78 5.02 6.52
C ILE A 123 8.11 4.47 6.00
N ALA A 124 9.20 4.69 6.74
CA ALA A 124 10.49 4.07 6.45
C ALA A 124 10.81 2.97 7.46
N ALA A 125 11.19 1.81 6.94
CA ALA A 125 11.77 0.70 7.68
C ALA A 125 13.29 0.73 7.49
N ILE A 126 13.99 1.12 8.55
CA ILE A 126 15.45 1.24 8.59
C ILE A 126 15.98 0.03 9.38
N PRO A 127 16.82 -0.81 8.79
CA PRO A 127 17.37 -1.96 9.49
C PRO A 127 18.27 -1.51 10.65
N SER A 128 18.15 -2.18 11.80
CA SER A 128 18.99 -1.88 12.97
C SER A 128 20.41 -2.46 12.81
N GLY A 129 21.38 -1.88 13.52
CA GLY A 129 22.77 -2.35 13.56
C GLY A 129 23.73 -1.49 12.74
N LYS A 130 25.04 -1.72 12.94
CA LYS A 130 26.09 -1.04 12.17
C LYS A 130 26.27 -1.77 10.83
N PRO A 131 26.40 -1.06 9.71
CA PRO A 131 26.76 -1.69 8.45
C PRO A 131 28.15 -2.34 8.61
N GLU A 132 28.24 -3.64 8.31
CA GLU A 132 29.52 -4.34 8.27
C GLU A 132 30.35 -3.86 7.08
N ALA A 133 31.68 -3.98 7.17
CA ALA A 133 32.58 -3.67 6.07
C ALA A 133 32.20 -4.49 4.82
N ASN A 134 32.15 -3.84 3.66
CA ASN A 134 31.79 -4.43 2.37
C ASN A 134 30.37 -5.03 2.28
N ARG A 135 29.39 -4.51 3.05
CA ARG A 135 27.97 -4.84 2.87
C ARG A 135 27.13 -3.63 2.50
N VAL A 136 26.18 -3.83 1.59
CA VAL A 136 25.14 -2.87 1.27
C VAL A 136 23.95 -3.13 2.18
N GLN A 137 23.54 -2.12 2.93
CA GLN A 137 22.35 -2.14 3.77
C GLN A 137 21.27 -1.27 3.13
N MET A 138 20.06 -1.81 2.95
CA MET A 138 18.96 -1.12 2.29
C MET A 138 17.87 -0.77 3.31
N ALA A 139 17.45 0.50 3.29
CA ALA A 139 16.25 0.95 3.99
C ALA A 139 15.13 1.15 2.97
N PHE A 140 13.92 0.73 3.32
CA PHE A 140 12.76 0.84 2.44
C PHE A 140 11.81 1.91 2.95
N ARG A 141 11.41 2.84 2.08
CA ARG A 141 10.43 3.87 2.39
C ARG A 141 9.17 3.69 1.55
N SER A 142 8.09 3.31 2.19
CA SER A 142 6.76 3.18 1.61
C SER A 142 6.03 4.52 1.66
N ALA A 143 5.51 4.95 0.52
CA ALA A 143 4.65 6.12 0.42
C ALA A 143 3.22 5.65 0.14
N LEU A 144 2.33 5.83 1.12
CA LEU A 144 0.96 5.31 1.10
C LEU A 144 -0.03 6.47 1.02
N LYS A 145 -1.16 6.25 0.34
CA LYS A 145 -2.22 7.27 0.26
C LYS A 145 -2.92 7.40 1.61
N LEU A 146 -3.04 8.62 2.11
CA LEU A 146 -3.88 8.99 3.24
C LEU A 146 -5.00 9.90 2.72
N LEU A 147 -6.22 9.39 2.69
CA LEU A 147 -7.41 10.10 2.20
C LEU A 147 -8.19 10.64 3.39
N TYR A 148 -8.49 11.94 3.40
CA TYR A 148 -9.46 12.53 4.32
C TYR A 148 -10.84 12.54 3.65
N ARG A 149 -11.83 11.94 4.32
CA ARG A 149 -13.22 11.88 3.86
C ARG A 149 -14.11 12.75 4.76
N PRO A 150 -14.63 13.89 4.26
CA PRO A 150 -15.61 14.69 4.99
C PRO A 150 -16.93 13.95 5.23
N GLU A 151 -17.71 14.42 6.21
CA GLU A 151 -19.06 13.92 6.46
C GLU A 151 -20.03 14.36 5.37
N GLY A 152 -21.09 13.57 5.14
CA GLY A 152 -22.17 13.98 4.23
C GLY A 152 -21.85 13.89 2.73
N LEU A 153 -20.69 13.35 2.34
CA LEU A 153 -20.38 13.05 0.93
C LEU A 153 -21.44 12.12 0.32
N ALA A 154 -22.15 12.62 -0.70
CA ALA A 154 -23.24 11.89 -1.33
C ALA A 154 -22.75 10.77 -2.25
N GLY A 155 -23.37 9.59 -2.12
CA GLY A 155 -23.13 8.41 -2.94
C GLY A 155 -22.36 7.31 -2.22
N ASN A 156 -22.19 6.19 -2.91
CA ASN A 156 -21.46 5.04 -2.39
C ASN A 156 -20.04 5.02 -3.00
N PRO A 157 -18.95 5.07 -2.20
CA PRO A 157 -17.58 5.05 -2.70
C PRO A 157 -17.27 3.84 -3.60
N GLN A 158 -17.85 2.68 -3.30
CA GLN A 158 -17.70 1.47 -4.11
C GLN A 158 -18.37 1.59 -5.48
N GLN A 159 -19.32 2.50 -5.67
CA GLN A 159 -20.00 2.74 -6.95
C GLN A 159 -19.48 3.97 -7.69
N ALA A 160 -18.62 4.78 -7.07
CA ALA A 160 -18.13 6.04 -7.64
C ALA A 160 -17.49 5.87 -9.04
N TYR A 161 -16.82 4.74 -9.28
CA TYR A 161 -16.20 4.43 -10.57
C TYR A 161 -17.19 4.39 -11.75
N ARG A 162 -18.48 4.15 -11.50
CA ARG A 162 -19.52 4.08 -12.54
C ARG A 162 -19.90 5.45 -13.09
N HIS A 163 -19.62 6.51 -12.35
CA HIS A 163 -19.91 7.89 -12.76
C HIS A 163 -18.75 8.52 -13.55
N LEU A 164 -17.74 7.74 -13.92
CA LEU A 164 -16.62 8.20 -14.71
C LEU A 164 -17.04 8.39 -16.17
N ILE A 165 -17.00 9.63 -16.63
CA ILE A 165 -17.26 9.99 -18.03
C ILE A 165 -15.92 10.19 -18.72
N TRP A 166 -15.72 9.46 -19.82
CA TRP A 166 -14.53 9.59 -20.66
C TRP A 166 -14.86 10.50 -21.84
N SER A 167 -14.05 11.55 -22.05
CA SER A 167 -14.11 12.37 -23.26
C SER A 167 -12.81 12.20 -24.04
N LEU A 168 -12.92 11.91 -25.33
CA LEU A 168 -11.76 11.91 -26.22
C LEU A 168 -11.45 13.37 -26.56
N ASN A 169 -10.24 13.83 -26.21
CA ASN A 169 -9.79 15.15 -26.65
C ASN A 169 -9.53 15.10 -28.17
N PRO A 170 -10.23 15.87 -29.01
CA PRO A 170 -10.10 15.78 -30.47
C PRO A 170 -8.70 16.12 -30.99
N ARG A 171 -7.90 16.87 -30.22
CA ARG A 171 -6.52 17.28 -30.58
C ARG A 171 -5.54 16.15 -30.89
N TRP A 172 -5.92 14.89 -30.63
CA TRP A 172 -5.11 13.72 -30.98
C TRP A 172 -5.27 13.24 -32.44
N ARG A 173 -6.26 13.75 -33.19
CA ARG A 173 -6.50 13.34 -34.59
C ARG A 173 -5.55 14.00 -35.59
N ASP A 174 -4.85 15.05 -35.18
CA ASP A 174 -4.26 16.05 -36.08
C ASP A 174 -2.74 15.90 -36.22
N GLY A 175 -2.11 14.92 -35.55
CA GLY A 175 -0.67 14.63 -35.67
C GLY A 175 0.29 15.74 -35.21
N THR A 176 -0.21 16.90 -34.78
CA THR A 176 0.60 18.00 -34.29
C THR A 176 0.94 17.76 -32.82
N GLN A 177 2.10 17.13 -32.59
CA GLN A 177 2.74 17.08 -31.28
C GLN A 177 2.97 18.51 -30.78
N SER A 178 2.13 18.97 -29.86
CA SER A 178 2.53 19.99 -28.90
C SER A 178 2.76 19.29 -27.58
N ASP A 179 4.04 19.26 -27.21
CA ASP A 179 4.61 18.69 -26.00
C ASP A 179 3.95 19.30 -24.76
N THR A 180 2.92 18.65 -24.22
CA THR A 180 2.41 18.98 -22.88
C THR A 180 1.80 17.74 -22.22
N LEU A 181 2.66 16.99 -21.55
CA LEU A 181 2.41 16.20 -20.33
C LEU A 181 1.02 15.52 -20.22
N LEU A 182 0.95 14.29 -20.71
CA LEU A 182 -0.11 13.34 -20.36
C LEU A 182 -0.08 13.02 -18.87
N ARG A 183 -0.82 13.79 -18.06
CA ARG A 183 -1.21 13.40 -16.70
C ARG A 183 -2.59 12.75 -16.74
N TYR A 184 -2.67 11.50 -17.16
CA TYR A 184 -3.80 10.66 -16.75
C TYR A 184 -3.50 10.14 -15.35
N ALA A 185 -4.21 10.71 -14.40
CA ALA A 185 -4.17 10.32 -13.03
C ALA A 185 -5.59 10.00 -12.60
N LEU A 186 -5.91 8.72 -12.61
CA LEU A 186 -7.17 8.24 -12.10
C LEU A 186 -7.14 8.36 -10.56
N PHE A 187 -7.78 9.40 -10.03
CA PHE A 187 -8.24 9.42 -8.65
C PHE A 187 -9.76 9.23 -8.63
N ILE A 188 -10.18 8.01 -8.32
CA ILE A 188 -11.57 7.70 -7.96
C ILE A 188 -11.73 8.09 -6.50
N THR A 189 -12.01 9.37 -6.24
CA THR A 189 -12.59 9.84 -4.98
C THR A 189 -13.36 11.12 -5.31
N ARG A 190 -14.67 11.13 -5.05
CA ARG A 190 -15.53 12.29 -5.28
C ARG A 190 -15.20 13.39 -4.28
#